data_AF-A0A7C2EHM6-F1
#
_entry.id   AF-A0A7C2EHM6-F1
#
_cell.length_a   1.000
_cell.length_b   1.000
_cell.length_c   1.000
_cell.angle_alpha   90.00
_cell.angle_beta   90.00
_cell.angle_gamma   90.00
#
_symmetry.space_group_name_H-M   'P 1'
#
loop_
_entity.id
_entity.type
_entity.pdbx_description
1 polymer ?
#
loop_
_entity_poly.entity_id
_entity_poly.type
_entity_poly.pdbx_seq_one_letter_code
_entity_poly.pdbx_strand_id
1 'polypeptide(L)'
;RLSMEVDNNSDLISSSLDIHLSAVSNRLNVTMKRLTAIATFFMPATFLAGIYGMNFAHIPEYHWYYGYLYFWIALVVITAVMAVIAKRQNWL
;
A
#
# COMPACT_ATOMS: atom_id res chain seq x y z
N ARG A 1 -15.89 -41.56 -28.41
CA ARG A 1 -15.08 -40.56 -29.15
C ARG A 1 -15.73 -39.19 -29.06
N LEU A 2 -16.97 -39.01 -29.52
CA LEU A 2 -17.72 -37.76 -29.32
C LEU A 2 -17.87 -37.33 -27.85
N SER A 3 -18.11 -38.27 -26.93
CA SER A 3 -18.16 -37.98 -25.48
C SER A 3 -16.83 -37.43 -24.95
N MET A 4 -15.71 -38.08 -25.31
CA MET A 4 -14.36 -37.63 -24.91
C MET A 4 -14.02 -36.24 -25.46
N GLU A 5 -14.50 -35.91 -26.66
CA GLU A 5 -14.32 -34.59 -27.27
C GLU A 5 -15.10 -33.51 -26.49
N VAL A 6 -16.33 -33.81 -26.07
CA VAL A 6 -17.19 -32.93 -25.27
C VAL A 6 -16.64 -32.74 -23.86
N ASP A 7 -16.16 -33.82 -23.23
CA ASP A 7 -15.54 -33.77 -21.90
C ASP A 7 -14.25 -32.92 -21.96
N ASN A 8 -13.40 -33.16 -22.95
CA ASN A 8 -12.16 -32.40 -23.16
C ASN A 8 -12.43 -30.89 -23.42
N ASN A 9 -13.45 -30.55 -24.21
CA ASN A 9 -13.84 -29.15 -24.40
C ASN A 9 -14.36 -28.51 -23.11
N SER A 10 -15.12 -29.25 -22.30
CA SER A 10 -15.64 -28.75 -21.02
C SER A 10 -14.51 -28.50 -20.01
N ASP A 11 -13.50 -29.37 -20.00
CA ASP A 11 -12.30 -29.22 -19.19
C ASP A 11 -11.44 -28.02 -19.63
N LEU A 12 -11.29 -27.81 -20.95
CA LEU A 12 -10.59 -26.64 -21.50
C LEU A 12 -11.31 -25.31 -21.18
N ILE A 13 -12.64 -25.30 -21.23
CA ILE A 13 -13.45 -24.14 -20.85
C ILE A 13 -13.28 -23.85 -19.34
N SER A 14 -13.34 -24.88 -18.50
CA SER A 14 -13.17 -24.76 -17.06
C SER A 14 -11.78 -24.25 -16.71
N SER A 15 -10.73 -24.81 -17.31
CA SER A 15 -9.35 -24.35 -17.15
C SER A 15 -9.16 -22.90 -17.61
N SER A 16 -9.81 -22.49 -18.71
CA SER A 16 -9.75 -21.11 -19.20
C SER A 16 -10.44 -20.14 -18.23
N LEU A 17 -11.57 -20.54 -17.64
CA LEU A 17 -12.23 -19.77 -16.59
C LEU A 17 -11.35 -19.64 -15.35
N ASP A 18 -10.71 -20.72 -14.92
CA ASP A 18 -9.78 -20.71 -13.77
C ASP A 18 -8.58 -19.79 -14.01
N ILE A 19 -8.03 -19.78 -15.23
CA ILE A 19 -6.97 -18.86 -15.64
C ILE A 19 -7.49 -17.41 -15.65
N HIS A 20 -8.71 -17.18 -16.14
CA HIS A 20 -9.31 -15.85 -16.12
C HIS A 20 -9.55 -15.32 -14.71
N LEU A 21 -10.12 -16.15 -13.82
CA LEU A 21 -10.31 -15.80 -12.42
C LEU A 21 -8.97 -15.54 -11.72
N SER A 22 -7.96 -16.35 -12.00
CA SER A 22 -6.59 -16.13 -11.51
C SER A 22 -6.01 -14.82 -12.01
N ALA A 23 -6.20 -14.48 -13.29
CA ALA A 23 -5.74 -13.23 -13.86
C ALA A 23 -6.46 -12.01 -13.26
N VAL A 24 -7.78 -12.12 -13.01
CA VAL A 24 -8.56 -11.07 -12.33
C VAL A 24 -8.08 -10.89 -10.89
N SER A 25 -7.90 -11.98 -10.15
CA SER A 25 -7.36 -11.95 -8.78
C SER A 25 -5.98 -11.31 -8.72
N ASN A 26 -5.11 -11.62 -9.68
CA ASN A 26 -3.80 -10.99 -9.77
C ASN A 26 -3.90 -9.48 -10.03
N ARG A 27 -4.78 -9.04 -10.93
CA ARG A 27 -5.04 -7.60 -11.18
C ARG A 27 -5.58 -6.90 -9.93
N LEU A 28 -6.47 -7.55 -9.18
CA LEU A 28 -6.97 -7.03 -7.90
C LEU A 28 -5.84 -6.91 -6.88
N ASN A 29 -4.99 -7.92 -6.74
CA ASN A 29 -3.83 -7.86 -5.84
C ASN A 29 -2.87 -6.71 -6.21
N VAL A 30 -2.58 -6.52 -7.50
CA VAL A 30 -1.76 -5.38 -7.97
C VAL A 30 -2.42 -4.05 -7.64
N THR A 31 -3.73 -3.95 -7.84
CA THR A 31 -4.49 -2.72 -7.55
C THR A 31 -4.50 -2.42 -6.04
N MET A 32 -4.79 -3.41 -5.21
CA MET A 32 -4.75 -3.29 -3.75
C MET A 32 -3.37 -2.89 -3.24
N LYS A 33 -2.30 -3.49 -3.80
CA LYS A 33 -0.92 -3.06 -3.50
C LYS A 33 -0.70 -1.59 -3.81
N ARG A 34 -1.14 -1.10 -4.98
CA ARG A 34 -1.02 0.32 -5.34
C ARG A 34 -1.79 1.25 -4.40
N LEU A 35 -3.05 0.94 -4.09
CA LEU A 35 -3.84 1.74 -3.15
C LEU A 35 -3.23 1.74 -1.75
N THR A 36 -2.77 0.57 -1.28
CA THR A 36 -2.14 0.43 0.03
C THR A 36 -0.83 1.21 0.09
N ALA A 37 -0.04 1.22 -0.99
CA ALA A 37 1.19 2.00 -1.08
C ALA A 37 0.91 3.48 -0.83
N ILE A 38 -0.08 4.03 -1.54
CA ILE A 38 -0.51 5.42 -1.41
C ILE A 38 -0.99 5.71 0.02
N ALA A 39 -1.89 4.88 0.57
CA ALA A 39 -2.41 5.06 1.93
C ALA A 39 -1.32 5.00 3.00
N THR A 40 -0.34 4.11 2.82
CA THR A 40 0.82 3.95 3.70
C THR A 40 1.60 5.27 3.72
N PHE A 41 1.89 5.90 2.57
CA PHE A 41 2.52 7.23 2.53
C PHE A 41 1.75 8.32 3.27
N PHE A 42 0.42 8.31 3.20
CA PHE A 42 -0.40 9.31 3.88
C PHE A 42 -0.52 9.10 5.38
N MET A 43 -0.47 7.86 5.88
CA MET A 43 -0.66 7.53 7.29
C MET A 43 0.24 8.33 8.26
N PRO A 44 1.57 8.41 8.07
CA PRO A 44 2.43 9.20 8.97
C PRO A 44 2.24 10.71 8.79
N ALA A 45 1.97 11.18 7.58
CA ALA A 45 1.66 12.59 7.33
C ALA A 45 0.37 13.01 8.05
N THR A 46 -0.67 12.18 8.00
CA THR A 46 -1.93 12.38 8.71
C THR A 46 -1.76 12.27 10.22
N PHE A 47 -0.94 11.34 10.72
CA PHE A 47 -0.64 11.23 12.14
C PHE A 47 0.06 12.49 12.68
N LEU A 48 1.07 12.99 11.97
CA LEU A 48 1.73 14.25 12.30
C LEU A 48 0.77 15.44 12.20
N ALA A 49 0.00 15.55 11.11
CA ALA A 49 -1.01 16.60 10.97
C ALA A 49 -2.09 16.53 12.07
N GLY A 50 -2.42 15.33 12.56
CA GLY A 50 -3.30 15.13 13.70
C GLY A 50 -2.70 15.67 14.99
N ILE A 51 -1.45 15.34 15.30
CA ILE A 51 -0.75 15.84 16.49
C ILE A 51 -0.63 17.37 16.47
N TYR A 52 -0.21 17.94 15.34
CA TYR A 52 0.00 19.40 15.20
C TYR A 52 -1.29 20.19 14.91
N GLY A 53 -2.35 19.52 14.45
CA GLY A 53 -3.67 20.11 14.21
C GLY A 53 -4.53 20.18 15.47
N MET A 54 -4.18 19.45 16.53
CA MET A 54 -4.77 19.66 17.85
C MET A 54 -4.31 21.01 18.39
N ASN A 55 -5.27 21.90 18.71
CA ASN A 55 -5.06 23.25 19.23
C ASN A 55 -4.45 23.22 20.66
N PHE A 56 -3.22 22.75 20.80
CA PHE A 56 -2.49 22.79 22.05
C PHE A 56 -1.82 24.16 22.18
N ALA A 57 -2.47 25.06 22.92
CA ALA A 57 -1.94 26.38 23.27
C ALA A 57 -0.65 26.32 24.11
N HIS A 58 -0.26 25.13 24.59
CA HIS A 58 1.00 24.85 25.30
C HIS A 58 1.54 23.47 24.85
N ILE A 59 2.25 23.43 23.72
CA ILE A 59 3.06 22.27 23.36
C ILE A 59 4.44 22.47 24.02
N PRO A 60 4.89 21.59 24.93
CA PRO A 60 6.18 21.73 25.63
C PRO A 60 7.40 21.74 24.68
N GLU A 61 7.26 21.28 23.44
CA GLU A 61 8.29 21.33 22.39
C GLU A 61 8.59 22.75 21.86
N TYR A 62 7.72 23.74 22.11
CA TYR A 62 7.96 25.13 21.68
C TYR A 62 9.15 25.79 22.42
N HIS A 63 9.53 25.26 23.58
CA HIS A 63 10.68 25.71 24.36
C HIS A 63 12.00 25.02 23.96
N TRP A 64 11.95 23.98 23.11
CA TRP A 64 13.15 23.34 22.57
C TRP A 64 13.49 23.95 21.22
N TYR A 65 14.64 24.62 21.15
CA TYR A 65 15.15 25.29 19.93
C TYR A 65 15.17 24.36 18.69
N TYR A 66 15.24 23.05 18.89
CA TYR A 66 15.31 22.04 17.84
C TYR A 66 14.05 21.19 17.65
N GLY A 67 12.93 21.45 18.36
CA GLY A 67 11.71 20.63 18.24
C GLY A 67 11.17 20.57 16.81
N TYR A 68 11.21 21.71 16.11
CA TYR A 68 10.86 21.80 14.68
C TYR A 68 11.80 20.98 13.79
N LEU A 69 13.09 20.92 14.11
CA LEU A 69 14.08 20.14 13.34
C LEU A 69 13.87 18.63 13.52
N TYR A 70 13.60 18.17 14.75
CA TYR A 70 13.29 16.76 15.02
C TYR A 70 12.02 16.29 14.30
N PHE A 71 11.00 17.14 14.20
CA PHE A 71 9.80 16.86 13.42
C PHE A 71 10.11 16.62 11.94
N TRP A 72 10.87 17.52 11.31
CA TRP A 72 11.28 17.36 9.91
C TRP A 72 12.14 16.11 9.70
N ILE A 73 13.06 15.83 10.63
CA ILE A 73 13.86 14.60 10.59
C ILE A 73 12.96 13.36 10.71
N ALA A 74 11.99 13.35 11.62
CA ALA A 74 11.06 12.23 11.76
C ALA A 74 10.23 12.02 10.48
N LEU A 75 9.75 13.10 9.86
CA LEU A 75 8.99 13.03 8.61
C LEU A 75 9.87 12.51 7.45
N VAL A 76 11.11 12.99 7.33
CA VAL A 76 12.07 12.50 6.32
C VAL A 76 12.46 11.04 6.56
N VAL A 77 12.68 10.63 7.82
CA VAL A 77 13.02 9.25 8.16
C VAL A 77 11.85 8.32 7.86
N ILE A 78 10.62 8.68 8.22
CA ILE A 78 9.45 7.85 7.97
C ILE A 78 9.18 7.72 6.46
N THR A 79 9.27 8.82 5.72
CA THR A 79 9.13 8.78 4.26
C THR A 79 10.24 7.97 3.58
N ALA A 80 11.48 8.07 4.06
CA ALA A 80 12.59 7.26 3.57
C ALA A 80 12.43 5.76 3.89
N VAL A 81 12.01 5.41 5.12
CA VAL A 81 11.72 4.02 5.51
C VAL A 81 10.61 3.44 4.64
N MET A 82 9.56 4.22 4.37
CA MET A 82 8.50 3.78 3.44
C MET A 82 9.00 3.61 2.01
N ALA A 83 9.79 4.53 1.48
CA ALA A 83 10.38 4.39 0.16
C ALA A 83 11.25 3.13 0.05
N VAL A 84 12.02 2.80 1.10
CA VAL A 84 12.81 1.58 1.17
C VAL A 84 11.93 0.33 1.23
N ILE A 85 10.84 0.34 2.02
CA ILE A 85 9.90 -0.79 2.10
C ILE A 85 9.18 -0.99 0.76
N ALA A 86 8.71 0.08 0.13
CA ALA A 86 8.08 0.04 -1.19
C ALA A 86 9.02 -0.54 -2.25
N LYS A 87 10.30 -0.15 -2.22
CA LYS A 87 11.34 -0.71 -3.08
C LYS A 87 11.63 -2.18 -2.76
N ARG A 88 11.71 -2.55 -1.48
CA ARG A 88 11.98 -3.94 -1.06
C ARG A 88 10.83 -4.89 -1.37
N GLN A 89 9.60 -4.42 -1.38
CA GLN A 89 8.46 -5.25 -1.73
C GLN A 89 8.25 -5.45 -3.24
N ASN A 90 9.10 -4.88 -4.12
CA ASN A 90 8.92 -4.91 -5.58
C ASN A 90 7.51 -4.46 -5.99
N TRP A 91 6.97 -3.44 -5.30
CA TRP A 91 5.68 -2.83 -5.68
C TRP A 91 5.84 -1.84 -6.84
N LEU A 92 7.08 -1.56 -7.23
CA LEU A 92 7.50 -0.89 -8.47
C LEU A 92 8.18 -1.92 -9.39
#